data_AF-A0A0G1QMR1-F1
#
_entry.id   AF-A0A0G1QMR1-F1
#
_cell.length_a   1.000
_cell.length_b   1.000
_cell.length_c   1.000
_cell.angle_alpha   90.00
_cell.angle_beta   90.00
_cell.angle_gamma   90.00
#
_symmetry.space_group_name_H-M   'P 1'
#
loop_
_entity.id
_entity.type
_entity.pdbx_description
1 polymer ?
#
loop_
_entity_poly.entity_id
_entity_poly.type
_entity_poly.pdbx_seq_one_letter_code
_entity_poly.pdbx_strand_id
1 'polypeptide(L)'
;MGAQARKEKRERRADYEFSGSVKNTVTQRSGGTCEECESYRASEFHHKVSIATAIMMGWEASFVASADNCLHVCSYCHAVLDVTA
;
A
#
# COMPACT_ATOMS: atom_id res chain seq x y z
N MET A 1 -27.04 -7.36 -1.22
CA MET A 1 -25.99 -6.89 -2.17
C MET A 1 -25.71 -7.98 -3.20
N GLY A 2 -26.10 -7.76 -4.46
CA GLY A 2 -25.97 -8.72 -5.57
C GLY A 2 -24.53 -8.95 -6.05
N ALA A 3 -24.31 -10.02 -6.83
CA ALA A 3 -22.99 -10.45 -7.31
C ALA A 3 -22.24 -9.37 -8.12
N GLN A 4 -22.95 -8.53 -8.87
CA GLN A 4 -22.38 -7.44 -9.67
C GLN A 4 -21.70 -6.36 -8.82
N ALA A 5 -22.33 -5.93 -7.72
CA ALA A 5 -21.75 -4.96 -6.79
C ALA A 5 -20.48 -5.49 -6.09
N ARG A 6 -20.40 -6.81 -5.86
CA ARG A 6 -19.19 -7.45 -5.31
C ARG A 6 -18.04 -7.46 -6.32
N LYS A 7 -18.34 -7.70 -7.61
CA LYS A 7 -17.36 -7.66 -8.70
C LYS A 7 -16.78 -6.26 -8.87
N GLU A 8 -17.62 -5.23 -8.98
CA GLU A 8 -17.19 -3.83 -9.10
C GLU A 8 -16.38 -3.34 -7.89
N LYS A 9 -16.69 -3.83 -6.69
CA LYS A 9 -15.89 -3.52 -5.48
C LYS A 9 -14.51 -4.17 -5.52
N ARG A 10 -14.41 -5.38 -6.08
CA ARG A 10 -13.14 -6.10 -6.24
C ARG A 10 -12.27 -5.46 -7.32
N GLU A 11 -12.85 -5.07 -8.45
CA GLU A 11 -12.15 -4.39 -9.55
C GLU A 11 -11.61 -3.04 -9.09
N ARG A 12 -12.42 -2.22 -8.41
CA ARG A 12 -11.93 -0.96 -7.80
C ARG A 12 -10.80 -1.16 -6.81
N ARG A 13 -10.79 -2.27 -6.05
CA ARG A 13 -9.68 -2.58 -5.14
C ARG A 13 -8.37 -2.90 -5.88
N ALA A 14 -8.46 -3.54 -7.05
CA ALA A 14 -7.30 -3.86 -7.86
C ALA A 14 -6.61 -2.59 -8.40
N ASP A 15 -7.38 -1.53 -8.67
CA ASP A 15 -6.83 -0.24 -9.13
C ASP A 15 -5.90 0.43 -8.09
N TYR A 16 -6.04 0.05 -6.82
CA TYR A 16 -5.22 0.56 -5.72
C TYR A 16 -4.02 -0.33 -5.37
N GLU A 17 -3.85 -1.47 -6.04
CA GLU A 17 -2.70 -2.35 -5.81
C GLU A 17 -1.41 -1.75 -6.39
N PHE A 18 -0.31 -1.86 -5.65
CA PHE A 18 0.99 -1.45 -6.16
C PHE A 18 1.43 -2.32 -7.33
N SER A 19 1.74 -1.68 -8.46
CA SER A 19 2.33 -2.35 -9.61
C SER A 19 3.74 -2.88 -9.30
N GLY A 20 4.25 -3.78 -10.15
CA GLY A 20 5.63 -4.25 -10.04
C GLY A 20 6.67 -3.13 -10.18
N SER A 21 6.41 -2.11 -11.01
CA SER A 21 7.31 -0.96 -11.15
C SER A 21 7.38 -0.13 -9.87
N VAL A 22 6.24 0.13 -9.23
CA VAL A 22 6.19 0.85 -7.93
C VAL A 22 6.94 0.07 -6.86
N LYS A 23 6.70 -1.25 -6.74
CA LYS A 23 7.42 -2.11 -5.79
C LYS A 23 8.93 -2.09 -6.02
N ASN A 24 9.38 -2.13 -7.28
CA ASN A 24 10.80 -2.04 -7.61
C ASN A 24 11.41 -0.68 -7.22
N THR A 25 10.74 0.43 -7.53
CA THR A 25 11.18 1.78 -7.14
C THR A 25 11.35 1.90 -5.61
N VAL A 26 10.36 1.43 -4.86
CA VAL A 26 10.37 1.50 -3.38
C VAL A 26 11.43 0.55 -2.79
N THR A 27 11.63 -0.63 -3.40
CA THR A 27 12.71 -1.55 -3.01
C THR A 27 14.08 -0.90 -3.21
N GLN A 28 14.31 -0.23 -4.33
CA GLN A 28 15.56 0.48 -4.59
C GLN A 28 15.78 1.64 -3.61
N ARG A 29 14.72 2.43 -3.35
CA ARG A 29 14.75 3.55 -2.39
C ARG A 29 15.12 3.08 -0.98
N SER A 30 14.47 2.03 -0.50
CA SER A 30 14.68 1.47 0.84
C SER A 30 16.01 0.74 1.03
N GLY A 31 16.67 0.35 -0.08
CA GLY A 31 17.86 -0.52 -0.02
C GLY A 31 17.59 -1.88 0.64
N GLY A 32 16.33 -2.31 0.72
CA GLY A 32 15.93 -3.54 1.43
C GLY A 32 15.86 -3.40 2.96
N THR A 33 15.97 -2.19 3.50
CA THR A 33 15.84 -1.89 4.93
C THR A 33 14.44 -1.32 5.21
N CYS A 34 13.87 -1.62 6.37
CA CYS A 34 12.57 -1.10 6.79
C CYS A 34 12.58 0.43 6.81
N GLU A 35 11.68 1.06 6.06
CA GLU A 35 11.57 2.53 6.00
C GLU A 35 10.94 3.15 7.26
N GLU A 36 10.40 2.34 8.17
CA GLU A 36 9.78 2.80 9.42
C GLU A 36 10.77 2.77 10.60
N CYS A 37 11.47 1.64 10.80
CA CYS A 37 12.34 1.45 11.97
C CYS A 37 13.83 1.42 11.66
N GLU A 38 14.21 1.40 10.37
CA GLU A 38 15.59 1.41 9.87
C GLU A 38 16.49 0.26 10.39
N SER A 39 15.92 -0.68 11.15
CA SER A 39 16.68 -1.69 11.90
C SER A 39 16.57 -3.09 11.32
N TYR A 40 15.43 -3.40 10.70
CA TYR A 40 15.12 -4.73 10.17
C TYR A 40 15.07 -4.73 8.65
N ARG A 41 15.31 -5.90 8.07
CA ARG A 41 15.09 -6.12 6.64
C ARG A 41 13.62 -5.91 6.29
N ALA A 42 13.36 -5.16 5.24
CA ALA A 42 12.02 -4.99 4.70
C ALA A 42 11.59 -6.22 3.89
N SER A 43 10.30 -6.56 3.98
CA SER A 43 9.70 -7.73 3.35
C SER A 43 8.30 -7.49 2.81
N GLU A 44 7.63 -6.41 3.22
CA GLU A 44 6.23 -6.13 2.93
C GLU A 44 6.04 -4.69 2.44
N PHE A 45 5.02 -4.47 1.61
CA PHE A 45 4.68 -3.15 1.09
C PHE A 45 3.39 -2.64 1.74
N HIS A 46 3.42 -1.40 2.21
CA HIS A 46 2.31 -0.79 2.96
C HIS A 46 1.86 0.52 2.34
N HIS A 47 0.55 0.78 2.33
CA HIS A 47 -0.01 2.07 1.93
C HIS A 47 0.00 3.04 3.11
N LYS A 48 0.78 4.13 3.03
CA LYS A 48 0.81 5.19 4.06
C LYS A 48 -0.58 5.75 4.34
N VAL A 49 -1.33 6.01 3.28
CA VAL A 49 -2.75 6.34 3.32
C VAL A 49 -3.53 5.13 2.86
N SER A 50 -4.37 4.60 3.76
CA SER A 50 -5.18 3.42 3.49
C SER A 50 -6.11 3.62 2.30
N ILE A 51 -6.38 2.52 1.58
CA ILE A 51 -7.33 2.51 0.45
C ILE A 51 -8.72 3.00 0.89
N ALA A 52 -9.12 2.69 2.13
CA ALA A 52 -10.40 3.14 2.67
C ALA A 52 -10.45 4.67 2.80
N THR A 53 -9.40 5.28 3.36
CA THR A 53 -9.29 6.74 3.47
C THR A 53 -9.26 7.39 2.09
N ALA A 54 -8.51 6.84 1.15
CA ALA A 54 -8.47 7.37 -0.21
C ALA A 54 -9.84 7.35 -0.91
N ILE A 55 -10.61 6.27 -0.75
CA ILE A 55 -11.98 6.18 -1.28
C ILE A 55 -12.89 7.23 -0.64
N MET A 56 -12.80 7.42 0.69
CA MET A 56 -13.61 8.42 1.39
C MET A 56 -13.26 9.86 0.96
N MET A 57 -11.98 10.12 0.68
CA MET A 57 -11.49 11.43 0.27
C MET A 57 -11.60 11.68 -1.24
N GLY A 58 -12.06 10.70 -2.02
CA GLY A 58 -12.18 10.82 -3.47
C GLY A 58 -10.84 10.95 -4.19
N TRP A 59 -9.78 10.33 -3.67
CA TRP A 59 -8.46 10.37 -4.27
C TRP A 59 -8.34 9.44 -5.47
N GLU A 60 -7.59 9.89 -6.47
CA GLU A 60 -7.28 9.11 -7.67
C GLU A 60 -6.50 7.84 -7.34
N ALA A 61 -6.87 6.72 -7.99
CA ALA A 61 -6.24 5.43 -7.74
C ALA A 61 -4.73 5.44 -8.03
N SER A 62 -4.30 6.21 -9.04
CA SER A 62 -2.89 6.42 -9.40
C SER A 62 -2.08 7.08 -8.29
N PHE A 63 -2.69 7.96 -7.49
CA PHE A 63 -2.04 8.57 -6.34
C PHE A 63 -1.86 7.54 -5.20
N VAL A 64 -2.92 6.78 -4.90
CA VAL A 64 -2.90 5.77 -3.83
C VAL A 64 -1.92 4.64 -4.13
N ALA A 65 -1.85 4.20 -5.38
CA ALA A 65 -0.93 3.16 -5.85
C ALA A 65 0.46 3.70 -6.22
N SER A 66 0.80 4.94 -5.84
CA SER A 66 2.10 5.56 -6.14
C SER A 66 3.23 5.09 -5.22
N ALA A 67 4.47 5.31 -5.65
CA ALA A 67 5.66 5.07 -4.82
C ALA A 67 5.73 5.99 -3.59
N ASP A 68 5.12 7.18 -3.64
CA ASP A 68 5.11 8.13 -2.52
C ASP A 68 4.21 7.64 -1.39
N ASN A 69 3.09 7.00 -1.73
CA ASN A 69 2.16 6.38 -0.80
C ASN A 69 2.57 4.95 -0.39
N CYS A 70 3.66 4.41 -0.93
CA CYS A 70 4.14 3.05 -0.66
C CYS A 70 5.34 3.07 0.28
N LEU A 71 5.31 2.23 1.31
CA LEU A 71 6.44 1.96 2.21
C LEU A 71 6.91 0.52 2.05
N HIS A 72 8.21 0.28 2.12
CA HIS A 72 8.80 -1.06 2.24
C HIS A 72 9.22 -1.28 3.69
N VAL A 73 8.50 -2.16 4.39
CA VAL A 73 8.60 -2.33 5.84
C VAL A 73 8.86 -3.79 6.23
N CYS A 74 9.37 -4.01 7.43
CA CYS A 74 9.42 -5.35 8.01
C CYS A 74 8.03 -5.77 8.52
N SER A 75 7.79 -7.07 8.66
CA SER A 75 6.50 -7.62 9.10
C SER A 75 6.01 -7.06 10.45
N TYR A 76 6.92 -6.76 11.38
CA TYR A 76 6.56 -6.17 12.67
C TYR A 76 6.00 -4.75 12.51
N CYS A 77 6.75 -3.87 11.81
CA CYS A 77 6.30 -2.51 11.54
C CYS A 77 5.02 -2.51 10.71
N HIS A 78 4.87 -3.44 9.75
CA HIS A 78 3.66 -3.57 8.97
C HIS A 78 2.42 -3.85 9.85
N ALA A 79 2.53 -4.82 10.77
CA ALA A 79 1.45 -5.14 11.69
C ALA A 79 1.10 -3.98 12.65
N VAL A 80 2.11 -3.19 13.08
CA VAL A 80 1.88 -1.99 13.91
C VAL A 80 1.15 -0.91 13.10
N LEU A 81 1.57 -0.67 11.86
CA LEU A 81 0.94 0.34 11.00
C LEU A 81 -0.53 -0.02 10.72
N ASP A 82 -0.82 -1.29 10.40
CA ASP A 82 -2.18 -1.77 10.12
C ASP A 82 -3.18 -1.58 11.28
N VAL A 83 -2.72 -1.56 12.53
CA VAL A 83 -3.60 -1.32 13.69
C VAL A 83 -3.71 0.16 14.08
N THR A 84 -2.85 1.02 13.52
CA THR A 84 -2.81 2.47 13.83
C THR A 84 -3.35 3.36 12.70
N ALA A 85 -3.53 2.83 11.50
CA ALA A 85 -4.03 3.52 10.30
C ALA A 85 -5.57 3.48 10.17
#